data_AF-A0A0E4GVH4-F1
#
_entry.id   AF-A0A0E4GVH4-F1
#
_cell.length_a   1.000
_cell.length_b   1.000
_cell.length_c   1.000
_cell.angle_alpha   90.00
_cell.angle_beta   90.00
_cell.angle_gamma   90.00
#
_symmetry.space_group_name_H-M   'P 1'
#
loop_
_entity.id
_entity.type
_entity.pdbx_description
1 polymer ?
#
loop_
_entity_poly.entity_id
_entity_poly.type
_entity_poly.pdbx_seq_one_letter_code
_entity_poly.pdbx_strand_id
1 'polypeptide(L)'
;MSQSNDEAPTGPIRGVPAAGPQVAGAPAPRRNVVADLTAAVLLLAAALLPWNLYFGIAIADSNTSVFAALIGVTLLSLIAIALPGFGRTVSGLRLALNVPYLALVLAFVGFDGFETVRFGGTVTVPGGVGPGAWLGVAGALLSTQSGGYAAATDDDTADGRSRSAQIIGYVSMLAAASSVGFTLYWRVKYALGDAAGDFGKQNIAVIVTATVYGLVALIAVLVASRWLLSGTRASRLATIALGASTLVAGIIVWLLPVGRDIDAFHGIAQNTSTAGVGFEGYLAWAAAAAIFVPRTLFGRARTVSSEEGAWRAAARTGLLLIVIWSLGSVAMRITDLAVAVSLNYPYSRYDSVVLAVFDVATAALASWLRINLGKASASARLITTLSGLVATLSVSRVIVGVVLAPRFQEAPNAVQNPVYGNDLAQQITSTFDVVLSALAVCILVAAIITGHFSRLRRRRRAARRRAVAQHAEAPTTHIPTGAPPASADATTRIHTGESPTTAIPQLAGAPRIFRGPENQDSASGQLPIAKPQIYRPPHYPS
;
A
#
# COMPACT_ATOMS: atom_id res chain seq x y z
N MET A 1 -15.97 -81.79 29.63
CA MET A 1 -17.34 -81.46 30.10
C MET A 1 -17.22 -80.34 31.13
N SER A 2 -18.25 -79.49 31.26
CA SER A 2 -18.56 -78.56 32.37
C SER A 2 -17.48 -77.58 32.89
N GLN A 3 -17.87 -76.30 32.96
CA GLN A 3 -17.79 -75.39 34.13
C GLN A 3 -16.42 -75.07 34.80
N SER A 4 -16.25 -74.00 35.59
CA SER A 4 -16.78 -72.61 35.55
C SER A 4 -16.11 -71.75 36.65
N ASN A 5 -16.11 -70.43 36.48
CA ASN A 5 -15.89 -69.36 37.48
C ASN A 5 -14.44 -68.98 37.88
N ASP A 6 -14.20 -67.67 37.76
CA ASP A 6 -13.61 -66.74 38.74
C ASP A 6 -12.36 -67.09 39.55
N GLU A 7 -11.24 -66.45 39.19
CA GLU A 7 -10.33 -65.85 40.18
C GLU A 7 -9.71 -64.54 39.62
N ALA A 8 -9.51 -63.52 40.47
CA ALA A 8 -9.28 -62.14 40.03
C ALA A 8 -7.84 -61.63 40.22
N PRO A 9 -7.15 -61.08 39.19
CA PRO A 9 -5.85 -60.44 39.35
C PRO A 9 -5.97 -58.96 39.75
N THR A 10 -5.19 -58.53 40.75
CA THR A 10 -5.26 -57.16 41.31
C THR A 10 -4.36 -56.14 40.59
N GLY A 11 -4.99 -55.11 40.02
CA GLY A 11 -4.37 -53.80 39.73
C GLY A 11 -3.69 -53.61 38.36
N PRO A 12 -3.13 -52.42 38.08
CA PRO A 12 -3.17 -51.18 38.87
C PRO A 12 -4.29 -50.22 38.43
N ILE A 13 -4.59 -49.21 39.27
CA ILE A 13 -5.53 -48.14 38.93
C ILE A 13 -4.94 -47.29 37.78
N ARG A 14 -5.47 -47.46 36.56
CA ARG A 14 -5.31 -46.46 35.50
C ARG A 14 -6.13 -45.23 35.89
N GLY A 15 -5.45 -44.20 36.39
CA GLY A 15 -6.06 -42.89 36.59
C GLY A 15 -6.70 -42.42 35.28
N VAL A 16 -8.01 -42.16 35.31
CA VAL A 16 -8.69 -41.51 34.20
C VAL A 16 -7.98 -40.17 33.96
N PRO A 17 -7.52 -39.86 32.73
CA PRO A 17 -6.94 -38.56 32.46
C PRO A 17 -8.04 -37.52 32.71
N ALA A 18 -7.87 -36.73 33.77
CA ALA A 18 -8.83 -35.69 34.13
C ALA A 18 -9.07 -34.82 32.90
N ALA A 19 -10.34 -34.65 32.53
CA ALA A 19 -10.71 -33.92 31.33
C ALA A 19 -10.24 -32.46 31.45
N GLY A 20 -9.07 -32.17 30.87
CA GLY A 20 -8.53 -30.83 30.81
C GLY A 20 -9.57 -29.89 30.20
N PRO A 21 -9.66 -28.63 30.69
CA PRO A 21 -10.74 -27.73 30.32
C PRO A 21 -10.88 -27.67 28.80
N GLN A 22 -12.04 -28.11 28.30
CA GLN A 22 -12.30 -28.19 26.86
C GLN A 22 -11.97 -26.83 26.23
N VAL A 23 -10.95 -26.81 25.37
CA VAL A 23 -10.55 -25.59 24.67
C VAL A 23 -11.75 -25.16 23.83
N ALA A 24 -12.36 -24.06 24.23
CA ALA A 24 -13.64 -23.59 23.70
C ALA A 24 -13.61 -23.63 22.17
N GLY A 25 -14.58 -24.35 21.59
CA GLY A 25 -14.49 -24.90 20.24
C GLY A 25 -13.96 -23.90 19.22
N ALA A 26 -12.96 -24.32 18.44
CA ALA A 26 -12.28 -23.46 17.46
C ALA A 26 -13.32 -22.71 16.62
N PRO A 27 -13.30 -21.36 16.59
CA PRO A 27 -14.44 -20.58 16.16
C PRO A 27 -14.78 -20.91 14.71
N ALA A 28 -16.01 -21.38 14.48
CA ALA A 28 -16.48 -21.86 13.18
C ALA A 28 -16.12 -20.83 12.09
N PRO A 29 -15.31 -21.23 11.07
CA PRO A 29 -14.66 -20.27 10.18
C PRO A 29 -15.71 -19.50 9.38
N ARG A 30 -15.86 -18.20 9.66
CA ARG A 30 -16.99 -17.41 9.17
C ARG A 30 -16.76 -16.92 7.73
N ARG A 31 -17.78 -17.05 6.89
CA ARG A 31 -17.82 -16.54 5.50
C ARG A 31 -17.64 -15.02 5.47
N ASN A 32 -16.73 -14.50 4.64
CA ASN A 32 -16.53 -13.06 4.50
C ASN A 32 -17.51 -12.45 3.48
N VAL A 33 -18.75 -12.25 3.93
CA VAL A 33 -19.85 -11.71 3.11
C VAL A 33 -19.52 -10.32 2.54
N VAL A 34 -18.74 -9.49 3.23
CA VAL A 34 -18.33 -8.16 2.72
C VAL A 34 -17.41 -8.31 1.50
N ALA A 35 -16.44 -9.21 1.55
CA ALA A 35 -15.56 -9.49 0.41
C ALA A 35 -16.32 -10.15 -0.76
N ASP A 36 -17.27 -11.06 -0.48
CA ASP A 36 -18.13 -11.66 -1.50
C ASP A 36 -18.99 -10.61 -2.23
N LEU A 37 -19.68 -9.73 -1.48
CA LEU A 37 -20.49 -8.66 -2.06
C LEU A 37 -19.62 -7.67 -2.85
N THR A 38 -18.43 -7.34 -2.35
CA THR A 38 -17.48 -6.47 -3.05
C THR A 38 -17.01 -7.12 -4.36
N ALA A 39 -16.69 -8.42 -4.35
CA ALA A 39 -16.32 -9.15 -5.56
C ALA A 39 -17.46 -9.18 -6.58
N ALA A 40 -18.71 -9.43 -6.15
CA ALA A 40 -19.87 -9.44 -7.03
C ALA A 40 -20.16 -8.07 -7.64
N VAL A 41 -20.13 -6.99 -6.84
CA VAL A 41 -20.32 -5.61 -7.32
C VAL A 41 -19.22 -5.22 -8.31
N LEU A 42 -17.96 -5.57 -8.05
CA LEU A 42 -16.85 -5.31 -8.97
C LEU A 42 -17.00 -6.09 -10.29
N LEU A 43 -17.38 -7.36 -10.25
CA LEU A 43 -17.61 -8.18 -11.46
C LEU A 43 -18.80 -7.69 -12.30
N LEU A 44 -19.89 -7.23 -11.65
CA LEU A 44 -21.05 -6.68 -12.34
C LEU A 44 -20.74 -5.31 -12.95
N ALA A 45 -20.08 -4.42 -12.20
CA ALA A 45 -19.65 -3.12 -12.72
C ALA A 45 -18.60 -3.27 -13.83
N ALA A 46 -17.71 -4.26 -13.75
CA ALA A 46 -16.73 -4.57 -14.79
C ALA A 46 -17.36 -4.86 -16.16
N ALA A 47 -18.54 -5.50 -16.19
CA ALA A 47 -19.27 -5.76 -17.43
C ALA A 47 -20.03 -4.53 -17.97
N LEU A 48 -20.16 -3.46 -17.18
CA LEU A 48 -20.85 -2.22 -17.54
C LEU A 48 -19.92 -1.06 -17.92
N LEU A 49 -18.60 -1.25 -17.77
CA LEU A 49 -17.55 -0.28 -18.06
C LEU A 49 -16.78 -0.69 -19.33
N PRO A 50 -16.07 0.23 -20.02
CA PRO A 50 -15.24 -0.11 -21.16
C PRO A 50 -14.03 -0.94 -20.74
N TRP A 51 -13.64 -1.86 -21.62
CA TRP A 51 -12.52 -2.77 -21.44
C TRP A 51 -11.28 -2.32 -22.18
N ASN A 52 -11.43 -1.58 -23.29
CA ASN A 52 -10.40 -0.82 -23.97
C ASN A 52 -11.03 0.26 -24.89
N LEU A 53 -10.22 0.99 -25.65
CA LEU A 53 -10.66 2.01 -26.64
C LEU A 53 -11.61 1.50 -27.74
N TYR A 54 -11.75 0.18 -27.91
CA TYR A 54 -12.41 -0.48 -29.04
C TYR A 54 -13.42 -1.57 -28.63
N PHE A 55 -13.68 -1.76 -27.34
CA PHE A 55 -14.63 -2.75 -26.83
C PHE A 55 -15.18 -2.38 -25.45
N GLY A 56 -16.51 -2.32 -25.34
CA GLY A 56 -17.20 -1.97 -24.11
C GLY A 56 -18.64 -1.51 -24.32
N ILE A 57 -19.39 -1.32 -23.23
CA ILE A 57 -20.69 -0.64 -23.33
C ILE A 57 -20.47 0.82 -23.78
N ALA A 58 -21.35 1.30 -24.65
CA ALA A 58 -21.26 2.57 -25.40
C ALA A 58 -20.10 2.70 -26.41
N ILE A 59 -19.25 1.68 -26.61
CA ILE A 59 -18.30 1.62 -27.72
C ILE A 59 -19.03 1.07 -28.97
N ALA A 60 -19.09 1.86 -30.04
CA ALA A 60 -19.62 1.43 -31.34
C ALA A 60 -18.84 0.24 -31.93
N ASP A 61 -19.50 -0.59 -32.75
CA ASP A 61 -18.94 -1.77 -33.42
C ASP A 61 -18.23 -2.81 -32.51
N SER A 62 -18.47 -2.75 -31.19
CA SER A 62 -17.97 -3.71 -30.21
C SER A 62 -18.33 -5.16 -30.57
N ASN A 63 -17.31 -6.02 -30.64
CA ASN A 63 -17.46 -7.40 -31.09
C ASN A 63 -18.38 -8.24 -30.17
N THR A 64 -19.53 -8.67 -30.71
CA THR A 64 -20.56 -9.47 -30.00
C THR A 64 -20.02 -10.77 -29.41
N SER A 65 -19.06 -11.43 -30.07
CA SER A 65 -18.47 -12.68 -29.58
C SER A 65 -17.56 -12.44 -28.36
N VAL A 66 -16.87 -11.30 -28.32
CA VAL A 66 -16.07 -10.88 -27.14
C VAL A 66 -17.00 -10.47 -25.99
N PHE A 67 -18.14 -9.84 -26.28
CA PHE A 67 -19.20 -9.60 -25.29
C PHE A 67 -19.77 -10.91 -24.71
N ALA A 68 -20.07 -11.90 -25.55
CA ALA A 68 -20.55 -13.20 -25.10
C ALA A 68 -19.51 -13.92 -24.23
N ALA A 69 -18.22 -13.86 -24.60
CA ALA A 69 -17.12 -14.38 -23.79
C ALA A 69 -17.00 -13.67 -22.43
N LEU A 70 -17.07 -12.32 -22.41
CA LEU A 70 -17.05 -11.52 -21.19
C LEU A 70 -18.21 -11.88 -20.25
N ILE A 71 -19.43 -12.00 -20.76
CA ILE A 71 -20.60 -12.43 -19.98
C ILE A 71 -20.37 -13.85 -19.43
N GLY A 72 -19.89 -14.78 -20.25
CA GLY A 72 -19.58 -16.15 -19.84
C GLY A 72 -18.59 -16.23 -18.68
N VAL A 73 -17.42 -15.57 -18.79
CA VAL A 73 -16.41 -15.59 -17.71
C VAL A 73 -16.87 -14.84 -16.46
N THR A 74 -17.69 -13.80 -16.62
CA THR A 74 -18.32 -13.08 -15.50
C THR A 74 -19.28 -14.00 -14.73
N LEU A 75 -20.13 -14.76 -15.43
CA LEU A 75 -21.03 -15.73 -14.81
C LEU A 75 -20.25 -16.83 -14.07
N LEU A 76 -19.18 -17.38 -14.65
CA LEU A 76 -18.32 -18.36 -13.94
C LEU A 76 -17.72 -17.77 -12.66
N SER A 77 -17.29 -16.52 -12.69
CA SER A 77 -16.71 -15.82 -11.53
C SER A 77 -17.76 -15.50 -10.45
N LEU A 78 -19.00 -15.20 -10.84
CA LEU A 78 -20.13 -15.06 -9.91
C LEU A 78 -20.54 -16.41 -9.29
N ILE A 79 -20.51 -17.51 -10.07
CA ILE A 79 -20.73 -18.87 -9.55
C ILE A 79 -19.64 -19.25 -8.52
N ALA A 80 -18.39 -18.80 -8.72
CA ALA A 80 -17.33 -19.01 -7.73
C ALA A 80 -17.63 -18.34 -6.37
N ILE A 81 -18.30 -17.19 -6.36
CA ILE A 81 -18.78 -16.53 -5.13
C ILE A 81 -19.88 -17.36 -4.46
N ALA A 82 -20.78 -17.97 -5.23
CA ALA A 82 -21.88 -18.78 -4.69
C ALA A 82 -21.38 -20.03 -3.92
N LEU A 83 -20.30 -20.67 -4.38
CA LEU A 83 -19.71 -21.87 -3.76
C LEU A 83 -19.32 -21.66 -2.28
N PRO A 84 -19.48 -22.70 -1.41
CA PRO A 84 -19.12 -22.60 0.01
C PRO A 84 -17.61 -22.46 0.23
N GLY A 85 -17.20 -21.58 1.14
CA GLY A 85 -15.80 -21.18 1.33
C GLY A 85 -14.89 -22.16 2.10
N PHE A 86 -15.05 -23.48 1.96
CA PHE A 86 -14.35 -24.48 2.79
C PHE A 86 -13.76 -25.64 1.99
N GLY A 87 -12.57 -26.11 2.41
CA GLY A 87 -11.85 -27.23 1.81
C GLY A 87 -10.91 -26.83 0.65
N ARG A 88 -9.79 -27.55 0.51
CA ARG A 88 -8.82 -27.34 -0.59
C ARG A 88 -9.47 -27.49 -1.97
N THR A 89 -10.33 -28.49 -2.13
CA THR A 89 -11.04 -28.77 -3.40
C THR A 89 -11.90 -27.60 -3.85
N VAL A 90 -12.67 -26.99 -2.95
CA VAL A 90 -13.55 -25.86 -3.32
C VAL A 90 -12.75 -24.57 -3.53
N SER A 91 -11.63 -24.38 -2.81
CA SER A 91 -10.68 -23.31 -3.12
C SER A 91 -10.04 -23.48 -4.50
N GLY A 92 -9.76 -24.72 -4.92
CA GLY A 92 -9.27 -25.05 -6.27
C GLY A 92 -10.33 -24.81 -7.35
N LEU A 93 -11.56 -25.26 -7.12
CA LEU A 93 -12.70 -25.05 -8.03
C LEU A 93 -13.01 -23.55 -8.21
N ARG A 94 -13.00 -22.77 -7.12
CA ARG A 94 -13.17 -21.30 -7.17
C ARG A 94 -12.06 -20.62 -7.98
N LEU A 95 -10.81 -21.09 -7.88
CA LEU A 95 -9.72 -20.60 -8.73
C LEU A 95 -9.95 -20.99 -10.18
N ALA A 96 -10.27 -22.25 -10.47
CA ALA A 96 -10.52 -22.75 -11.83
C ALA A 96 -11.66 -21.99 -12.55
N LEU A 97 -12.74 -21.64 -11.84
CA LEU A 97 -13.83 -20.81 -12.36
C LEU A 97 -13.42 -19.35 -12.68
N ASN A 98 -12.38 -18.83 -12.03
CA ASN A 98 -11.85 -17.49 -12.29
C ASN A 98 -10.72 -17.46 -13.32
N VAL A 99 -10.04 -18.58 -13.59
CA VAL A 99 -8.96 -18.67 -14.59
C VAL A 99 -9.41 -18.16 -15.97
N PRO A 100 -10.61 -18.48 -16.50
CA PRO A 100 -11.11 -17.89 -17.75
C PRO A 100 -11.20 -16.36 -17.73
N TYR A 101 -11.59 -15.76 -16.61
CA TYR A 101 -11.68 -14.31 -16.47
C TYR A 101 -10.28 -13.67 -16.47
N LEU A 102 -9.34 -14.25 -15.73
CA LEU A 102 -7.95 -13.79 -15.68
C LEU A 102 -7.26 -13.98 -17.04
N ALA A 103 -7.57 -15.06 -17.76
CA ALA A 103 -7.09 -15.30 -19.12
C ALA A 103 -7.66 -14.28 -20.13
N LEU A 104 -8.94 -13.90 -20.02
CA LEU A 104 -9.51 -12.83 -20.85
C LEU A 104 -8.80 -11.49 -20.59
N VAL A 105 -8.61 -11.09 -19.34
CA VAL A 105 -7.85 -9.87 -18.99
C VAL A 105 -6.42 -9.92 -19.54
N LEU A 106 -5.72 -11.05 -19.44
CA LEU A 106 -4.39 -11.23 -20.01
C LEU A 106 -4.38 -11.19 -21.55
N ALA A 107 -5.46 -11.62 -22.21
CA ALA A 107 -5.61 -11.50 -23.66
C ALA A 107 -5.74 -10.03 -24.10
N PHE A 108 -6.46 -9.19 -23.35
CA PHE A 108 -6.51 -7.73 -23.60
C PHE A 108 -5.12 -7.08 -23.44
N VAL A 109 -4.39 -7.40 -22.37
CA VAL A 109 -3.00 -6.91 -22.15
C VAL A 109 -2.05 -7.37 -23.28
N GLY A 110 -2.17 -8.63 -23.71
CA GLY A 110 -1.36 -9.17 -24.81
C GLY A 110 -1.71 -8.55 -26.16
N PHE A 111 -2.97 -8.23 -26.38
CA PHE A 111 -3.46 -7.56 -27.58
C PHE A 111 -3.00 -6.11 -27.67
N ASP A 112 -3.10 -5.32 -26.58
CA ASP A 112 -2.53 -3.95 -26.51
C ASP A 112 -1.02 -3.93 -26.80
N GLY A 113 -0.27 -4.88 -26.20
CA GLY A 113 1.16 -5.03 -26.46
C GLY A 113 1.47 -5.34 -27.93
N PHE A 114 0.66 -6.18 -28.57
CA PHE A 114 0.76 -6.48 -30.00
C PHE A 114 0.39 -5.25 -30.86
N GLU A 115 -0.75 -4.61 -30.62
CA GLU A 115 -1.20 -3.42 -31.34
C GLU A 115 -0.16 -2.30 -31.27
N THR A 116 0.43 -2.08 -30.09
CA THR A 116 1.47 -1.06 -29.95
C THR A 116 2.71 -1.36 -30.78
N VAL A 117 3.18 -2.61 -30.82
CA VAL A 117 4.34 -2.96 -31.66
C VAL A 117 3.96 -2.92 -33.15
N ARG A 118 2.69 -3.24 -33.49
CA ARG A 118 2.16 -3.28 -34.86
C ARG A 118 1.93 -1.90 -35.48
N PHE A 119 1.46 -0.95 -34.68
CA PHE A 119 1.01 0.39 -35.07
C PHE A 119 1.85 1.54 -34.46
N GLY A 120 2.91 1.21 -33.71
CA GLY A 120 3.80 2.19 -33.10
C GLY A 120 4.37 3.18 -34.12
N GLY A 121 4.36 4.47 -33.76
CA GLY A 121 4.77 5.56 -34.64
C GLY A 121 3.75 5.95 -35.73
N THR A 122 2.57 5.33 -35.77
CA THR A 122 1.45 5.75 -36.65
C THR A 122 0.47 6.67 -35.92
N VAL A 123 -0.65 7.02 -36.58
CA VAL A 123 -1.82 7.67 -35.96
C VAL A 123 -2.84 6.67 -35.39
N THR A 124 -2.70 5.37 -35.69
CA THR A 124 -3.52 4.32 -35.09
C THR A 124 -3.04 4.07 -33.67
N VAL A 125 -3.97 4.14 -32.71
CA VAL A 125 -3.65 4.11 -31.29
C VAL A 125 -3.99 2.73 -30.71
N PRO A 126 -3.14 2.16 -29.83
CA PRO A 126 -3.40 0.86 -29.20
C PRO A 126 -4.61 0.91 -28.26
N GLY A 127 -5.33 -0.21 -28.14
CA GLY A 127 -6.54 -0.29 -27.33
C GLY A 127 -6.36 0.12 -25.85
N GLY A 128 -5.22 -0.18 -25.25
CA GLY A 128 -5.02 -0.13 -23.79
C GLY A 128 -5.88 -1.15 -23.04
N VAL A 129 -5.93 -1.02 -21.71
CA VAL A 129 -6.83 -1.79 -20.85
C VAL A 129 -7.58 -0.84 -19.92
N GLY A 130 -8.89 -0.76 -20.08
CA GLY A 130 -9.79 0.17 -19.41
C GLY A 130 -10.32 -0.29 -18.05
N PRO A 131 -11.11 0.57 -17.39
CA PRO A 131 -11.58 0.35 -16.02
C PRO A 131 -12.45 -0.91 -15.85
N GLY A 132 -13.14 -1.37 -16.88
CA GLY A 132 -13.89 -2.64 -16.85
C GLY A 132 -12.99 -3.83 -16.51
N ALA A 133 -11.86 -3.96 -17.19
CA ALA A 133 -10.87 -5.00 -16.89
C ALA A 133 -10.21 -4.81 -15.52
N TRP A 134 -10.01 -3.57 -15.05
CA TRP A 134 -9.44 -3.30 -13.72
C TRP A 134 -10.38 -3.73 -12.58
N LEU A 135 -11.65 -3.36 -12.67
CA LEU A 135 -12.68 -3.83 -11.72
C LEU A 135 -12.83 -5.34 -11.83
N GLY A 136 -12.79 -5.87 -13.05
CA GLY A 136 -12.94 -7.29 -13.33
C GLY A 136 -11.85 -8.15 -12.69
N VAL A 137 -10.57 -7.83 -12.93
CA VAL A 137 -9.44 -8.55 -12.31
C VAL A 137 -9.48 -8.45 -10.79
N ALA A 138 -9.89 -7.30 -10.24
CA ALA A 138 -10.02 -7.12 -8.80
C ALA A 138 -11.18 -7.96 -8.20
N GLY A 139 -12.34 -7.97 -8.84
CA GLY A 139 -13.50 -8.77 -8.43
C GLY A 139 -13.23 -10.27 -8.53
N ALA A 140 -12.64 -10.73 -9.64
CA ALA A 140 -12.23 -12.10 -9.85
C ALA A 140 -11.23 -12.56 -8.75
N LEU A 141 -10.14 -11.80 -8.55
CA LEU A 141 -9.14 -12.11 -7.53
C LEU A 141 -9.69 -12.05 -6.09
N LEU A 142 -10.71 -11.22 -5.80
CA LEU A 142 -11.39 -11.25 -4.50
C LEU A 142 -12.26 -12.52 -4.33
N SER A 143 -12.99 -12.95 -5.37
CA SER A 143 -13.86 -14.13 -5.29
C SER A 143 -13.10 -15.43 -4.98
N THR A 144 -11.88 -15.58 -5.53
CA THR A 144 -11.01 -16.74 -5.24
C THR A 144 -10.60 -16.82 -3.76
N GLN A 145 -10.71 -15.73 -3.00
CA GLN A 145 -10.12 -15.59 -1.67
C GLN A 145 -11.09 -15.65 -0.50
N SER A 146 -12.41 -15.65 -0.70
CA SER A 146 -13.40 -15.69 0.40
C SER A 146 -13.57 -17.08 1.06
N GLY A 147 -12.58 -17.96 0.89
CA GLY A 147 -12.40 -19.13 1.75
C GLY A 147 -12.19 -18.70 3.20
N GLY A 148 -12.85 -19.39 4.14
CA GLY A 148 -13.00 -18.93 5.51
C GLY A 148 -11.72 -18.85 6.35
N TYR A 149 -11.83 -18.25 7.53
CA TYR A 149 -10.75 -18.10 8.51
C TYR A 149 -10.25 -19.43 9.09
N ALA A 150 -9.48 -20.18 8.32
CA ALA A 150 -8.46 -21.06 8.88
C ALA A 150 -7.52 -20.19 9.74
N ALA A 151 -7.23 -20.64 10.96
CA ALA A 151 -6.33 -19.92 11.86
C ALA A 151 -4.90 -20.01 11.29
N ALA A 152 -4.48 -18.97 10.57
CA ALA A 152 -3.08 -18.81 10.20
C ALA A 152 -2.24 -18.73 11.48
N THR A 153 -1.40 -19.74 11.68
CA THR A 153 -0.26 -19.68 12.60
C THR A 153 0.59 -18.47 12.26
N ASP A 154 1.19 -17.82 13.26
CA ASP A 154 1.77 -16.46 13.17
C ASP A 154 3.15 -16.42 12.48
N ASP A 155 3.33 -17.27 11.46
CA ASP A 155 4.58 -17.47 10.72
C ASP A 155 4.50 -16.75 9.35
N ASP A 156 5.37 -15.74 9.14
CA ASP A 156 5.39 -14.90 7.93
C ASP A 156 6.08 -15.63 6.73
N THR A 157 6.07 -16.97 6.70
CA THR A 157 6.86 -17.80 5.78
C THR A 157 6.21 -17.99 4.41
N ALA A 158 6.81 -17.35 3.40
CA ALA A 158 6.74 -17.70 1.98
C ALA A 158 5.33 -17.93 1.37
N ASP A 159 4.30 -17.30 1.91
CA ASP A 159 2.92 -17.42 1.43
C ASP A 159 2.82 -17.07 -0.07
N GLY A 160 2.38 -18.04 -0.89
CA GLY A 160 2.43 -17.98 -2.34
C GLY A 160 1.77 -16.74 -2.96
N ARG A 161 0.77 -16.14 -2.29
CA ARG A 161 0.14 -14.89 -2.78
C ARG A 161 1.07 -13.67 -2.69
N SER A 162 2.03 -13.67 -1.75
CA SER A 162 3.10 -12.66 -1.70
C SER A 162 4.04 -12.80 -2.90
N ARG A 163 4.33 -14.04 -3.33
CA ARG A 163 5.08 -14.32 -4.55
C ARG A 163 4.29 -13.90 -5.80
N SER A 164 2.98 -14.12 -5.84
CA SER A 164 2.11 -13.62 -6.93
C SER A 164 2.14 -12.09 -7.03
N ALA A 165 2.00 -11.37 -5.90
CA ALA A 165 2.09 -9.91 -5.89
C ALA A 165 3.48 -9.41 -6.29
N GLN A 166 4.56 -10.10 -5.88
CA GLN A 166 5.92 -9.80 -6.32
C GLN A 166 6.10 -9.98 -7.84
N ILE A 167 5.57 -11.06 -8.42
CA ILE A 167 5.58 -11.30 -9.87
C ILE A 167 4.83 -10.18 -10.61
N ILE A 168 3.62 -9.81 -10.15
CA ILE A 168 2.86 -8.68 -10.71
C ILE A 168 3.69 -7.37 -10.61
N GLY A 169 4.38 -7.15 -9.49
CA GLY A 169 5.28 -6.01 -9.31
C GLY A 169 6.44 -5.99 -10.33
N TYR A 170 7.14 -7.11 -10.52
CA TYR A 170 8.24 -7.20 -11.49
C TYR A 170 7.76 -7.08 -12.94
N VAL A 171 6.65 -7.72 -13.29
CA VAL A 171 6.05 -7.62 -14.63
C VAL A 171 5.58 -6.18 -14.90
N SER A 172 4.97 -5.51 -13.93
CA SER A 172 4.61 -4.09 -14.02
C SER A 172 5.83 -3.17 -14.21
N MET A 173 6.93 -3.42 -13.50
CA MET A 173 8.17 -2.64 -13.69
C MET A 173 8.79 -2.86 -15.06
N LEU A 174 8.82 -4.11 -15.55
CA LEU A 174 9.35 -4.45 -16.87
C LEU A 174 8.48 -3.84 -17.98
N ALA A 175 7.15 -3.99 -17.89
CA ALA A 175 6.19 -3.43 -18.83
C ALA A 175 6.31 -1.89 -18.91
N ALA A 176 6.42 -1.18 -17.79
CA ALA A 176 6.62 0.26 -17.77
C ALA A 176 7.99 0.70 -18.32
N ALA A 177 9.05 -0.08 -18.09
CA ALA A 177 10.36 0.18 -18.69
C ALA A 177 10.33 -0.02 -20.21
N SER A 178 9.67 -1.07 -20.68
CA SER A 178 9.41 -1.32 -22.10
C SER A 178 8.52 -0.23 -22.73
N SER A 179 7.52 0.27 -22.01
CA SER A 179 6.64 1.38 -22.42
C SER A 179 7.45 2.61 -22.87
N VAL A 180 8.32 3.06 -21.98
CA VAL A 180 9.17 4.24 -22.21
C VAL A 180 10.23 3.93 -23.26
N GLY A 181 10.78 2.72 -23.30
CA GLY A 181 11.71 2.29 -24.34
C GLY A 181 11.09 2.32 -25.75
N PHE A 182 9.91 1.74 -25.94
CA PHE A 182 9.20 1.76 -27.22
C PHE A 182 8.71 3.16 -27.59
N THR A 183 8.13 3.91 -26.65
CA THR A 183 7.71 5.30 -26.88
C THR A 183 8.91 6.17 -27.31
N LEU A 184 10.03 6.09 -26.61
CA LEU A 184 11.24 6.85 -26.96
C LEU A 184 11.84 6.39 -28.29
N TYR A 185 11.88 5.08 -28.59
CA TYR A 185 12.30 4.56 -29.89
C TYR A 185 11.48 5.15 -31.04
N TRP A 186 10.14 5.10 -30.94
CA TRP A 186 9.27 5.64 -31.98
C TRP A 186 9.35 7.17 -32.09
N ARG A 187 9.54 7.89 -30.98
CA ARG A 187 9.73 9.34 -30.95
C ARG A 187 11.07 9.78 -31.58
N VAL A 188 12.15 9.06 -31.29
CA VAL A 188 13.46 9.28 -31.91
C VAL A 188 13.43 8.91 -33.40
N LYS A 189 12.80 7.79 -33.77
CA LYS A 189 12.65 7.38 -35.17
C LYS A 189 11.84 8.40 -35.98
N TYR A 190 10.75 8.93 -35.42
CA TYR A 190 9.97 10.01 -36.03
C TYR A 190 10.82 11.28 -36.22
N ALA A 191 11.52 11.71 -35.16
CA ALA A 191 12.39 12.89 -35.17
C ALA A 191 13.67 12.75 -36.05
N LEU A 192 13.92 11.57 -36.63
CA LEU A 192 15.00 11.27 -37.58
C LEU A 192 14.48 10.88 -38.98
N GLY A 193 13.16 10.75 -39.18
CA GLY A 193 12.58 10.21 -40.41
C GLY A 193 12.81 11.09 -41.64
N ASP A 194 12.71 12.42 -41.45
CA ASP A 194 12.84 13.42 -42.51
C ASP A 194 14.27 14.02 -42.59
N ALA A 195 15.30 13.26 -42.21
CA ALA A 195 16.70 13.70 -42.14
C ALA A 195 17.39 13.91 -43.52
N ALA A 196 16.64 14.36 -44.53
CA ALA A 196 17.17 15.08 -45.68
C ALA A 196 17.38 16.59 -45.39
N GLY A 197 16.84 17.08 -44.26
CA GLY A 197 17.05 18.43 -43.74
C GLY A 197 17.75 18.46 -42.38
N ASP A 198 18.08 19.67 -41.93
CA ASP A 198 18.86 19.93 -40.72
C ASP A 198 18.09 19.57 -39.43
N PHE A 199 18.81 19.19 -38.36
CA PHE A 199 18.19 18.67 -37.13
C PHE A 199 17.57 19.77 -36.25
N GLY A 200 16.36 20.20 -36.66
CA GLY A 200 15.68 21.37 -36.11
C GLY A 200 15.18 21.26 -34.66
N LYS A 201 14.91 22.43 -34.05
CA LYS A 201 14.39 22.56 -32.68
C LYS A 201 13.17 21.69 -32.35
N GLN A 202 12.30 21.46 -33.34
CA GLN A 202 11.08 20.66 -33.19
C GLN A 202 11.39 19.18 -32.90
N ASN A 203 12.44 18.64 -33.53
CA ASN A 203 12.89 17.26 -33.31
C ASN A 203 13.47 17.09 -31.90
N ILE A 204 14.27 18.07 -31.45
CA ILE A 204 14.77 18.16 -30.06
C ILE A 204 13.59 18.21 -29.08
N ALA A 205 12.60 19.09 -29.31
CA ALA A 205 11.44 19.25 -28.44
C ALA A 205 10.62 17.95 -28.29
N VAL A 206 10.39 17.22 -29.38
CA VAL A 206 9.67 15.93 -29.37
C VAL A 206 10.41 14.89 -28.53
N ILE A 207 11.74 14.76 -28.70
CA ILE A 207 12.55 13.80 -27.95
C ILE A 207 12.62 14.18 -26.46
N VAL A 208 12.85 15.46 -26.13
CA VAL A 208 12.95 15.93 -24.74
C VAL A 208 11.64 15.77 -24.00
N THR A 209 10.50 16.16 -24.61
CA THR A 209 9.17 16.00 -24.00
C THR A 209 8.86 14.53 -23.72
N ALA A 210 9.03 13.65 -24.73
CA ALA A 210 8.83 12.21 -24.56
C ALA A 210 9.73 11.61 -23.46
N THR A 211 10.98 12.08 -23.36
CA THR A 211 11.93 11.63 -22.33
C THR A 211 11.48 12.05 -20.93
N VAL A 212 11.08 13.31 -20.72
CA VAL A 212 10.65 13.81 -19.40
C VAL A 212 9.34 13.14 -18.96
N TYR A 213 8.35 13.06 -19.85
CA TYR A 213 7.05 12.44 -19.54
C TYR A 213 7.21 10.94 -19.26
N GLY A 214 7.99 10.23 -20.08
CA GLY A 214 8.34 8.83 -19.87
C GLY A 214 9.05 8.59 -18.54
N LEU A 215 10.07 9.39 -18.21
CA LEU A 215 10.78 9.27 -16.93
C LEU A 215 9.89 9.53 -15.72
N VAL A 216 9.03 10.56 -15.75
CA VAL A 216 8.11 10.87 -14.64
C VAL A 216 7.10 9.74 -14.42
N ALA A 217 6.48 9.22 -15.49
CA ALA A 217 5.55 8.11 -15.42
C ALA A 217 6.25 6.80 -14.97
N LEU A 218 7.45 6.50 -15.48
CA LEU A 218 8.24 5.34 -15.06
C LEU A 218 8.61 5.42 -13.58
N ILE A 219 9.10 6.57 -13.09
CA ILE A 219 9.44 6.73 -11.68
C ILE A 219 8.20 6.52 -10.79
N ALA A 220 7.02 7.03 -11.19
CA ALA A 220 5.78 6.79 -10.46
C ALA A 220 5.43 5.29 -10.39
N VAL A 221 5.51 4.56 -11.50
CA VAL A 221 5.26 3.10 -11.53
C VAL A 221 6.31 2.32 -10.75
N LEU A 222 7.61 2.60 -10.90
CA LEU A 222 8.67 1.94 -10.16
C LEU A 222 8.50 2.15 -8.64
N VAL A 223 8.11 3.35 -8.20
CA VAL A 223 7.85 3.65 -6.78
C VAL A 223 6.63 2.87 -6.27
N ALA A 224 5.51 2.89 -6.99
CA ALA A 224 4.29 2.18 -6.61
C ALA A 224 4.46 0.66 -6.62
N SER A 225 5.02 0.10 -7.70
CA SER A 225 5.21 -1.34 -7.85
C SER A 225 6.30 -1.88 -6.90
N ARG A 226 7.22 -1.05 -6.39
CA ARG A 226 8.12 -1.42 -5.28
C ARG A 226 7.37 -1.75 -3.99
N TRP A 227 6.13 -1.26 -3.82
CA TRP A 227 5.31 -1.59 -2.65
C TRP A 227 4.85 -3.05 -2.68
N LEU A 228 4.63 -3.62 -3.86
CA LEU A 228 4.27 -5.03 -4.04
C LEU A 228 5.45 -5.97 -3.67
N LEU A 229 6.68 -5.49 -3.80
CA LEU A 229 7.89 -6.22 -3.41
C LEU A 229 8.08 -6.28 -1.88
N SER A 230 7.68 -5.23 -1.17
CA SER A 230 7.78 -5.17 0.30
C SER A 230 6.59 -5.90 0.94
N GLY A 231 6.82 -7.11 1.45
CA GLY A 231 5.81 -7.88 2.18
C GLY A 231 5.30 -7.24 3.49
N THR A 232 5.73 -6.03 3.86
CA THR A 232 5.29 -5.37 5.11
C THR A 232 3.81 -4.98 5.06
N ARG A 233 3.12 -5.03 6.22
CA ARG A 233 1.69 -4.66 6.31
C ARG A 233 1.42 -3.20 5.92
N ALA A 234 2.36 -2.29 6.18
CA ALA A 234 2.28 -0.90 5.76
C ALA A 234 2.27 -0.75 4.23
N SER A 235 3.10 -1.54 3.54
CA SER A 235 3.14 -1.59 2.09
C SER A 235 1.85 -2.17 1.51
N ARG A 236 1.38 -3.30 2.07
CA ARG A 236 0.09 -3.91 1.70
C ARG A 236 -1.08 -2.92 1.85
N LEU A 237 -1.15 -2.15 2.94
CA LEU A 237 -2.15 -1.09 3.13
C LEU A 237 -2.03 0.04 2.09
N ALA A 238 -0.81 0.45 1.73
CA ALA A 238 -0.59 1.47 0.70
C ALA A 238 -0.98 1.00 -0.71
N THR A 239 -0.67 -0.25 -1.06
CA THR A 239 -1.14 -0.88 -2.32
C THR A 239 -2.66 -1.00 -2.36
N ILE A 240 -3.31 -1.36 -1.26
CA ILE A 240 -4.78 -1.40 -1.19
C ILE A 240 -5.38 0.00 -1.41
N ALA A 241 -4.81 1.03 -0.78
CA ALA A 241 -5.25 2.41 -0.99
C ALA A 241 -5.06 2.86 -2.44
N LEU A 242 -3.92 2.54 -3.07
CA LEU A 242 -3.63 2.89 -4.45
C LEU A 242 -4.53 2.16 -5.45
N GLY A 243 -4.75 0.85 -5.28
CA GLY A 243 -5.65 0.07 -6.14
C GLY A 243 -7.11 0.50 -5.98
N ALA A 244 -7.58 0.77 -4.76
CA ALA A 244 -8.92 1.34 -4.55
C ALA A 244 -9.06 2.73 -5.20
N SER A 245 -8.03 3.58 -5.07
CA SER A 245 -7.98 4.89 -5.73
C SER A 245 -7.96 4.78 -7.26
N THR A 246 -7.33 3.74 -7.79
CA THR A 246 -7.28 3.41 -9.23
C THR A 246 -8.67 3.05 -9.76
N LEU A 247 -9.38 2.16 -9.08
CA LEU A 247 -10.74 1.77 -9.48
C LEU A 247 -11.70 2.97 -9.43
N VAL A 248 -11.63 3.78 -8.36
CA VAL A 248 -12.44 5.01 -8.22
C VAL A 248 -12.11 6.04 -9.30
N ALA A 249 -10.82 6.27 -9.60
CA ALA A 249 -10.42 7.20 -10.65
C ALA A 249 -10.88 6.74 -12.05
N GLY A 250 -10.72 5.45 -12.37
CA GLY A 250 -11.17 4.89 -13.65
C GLY A 250 -12.67 5.04 -13.86
N ILE A 251 -13.48 4.85 -12.80
CA ILE A 251 -14.93 5.09 -12.83
C ILE A 251 -15.23 6.59 -13.03
N ILE A 252 -14.56 7.50 -12.32
CA ILE A 252 -14.81 8.95 -12.40
C ILE A 252 -14.41 9.53 -13.76
N VAL A 253 -13.21 9.18 -14.26
CA VAL A 253 -12.69 9.66 -15.54
C VAL A 253 -13.56 9.19 -16.70
N TRP A 254 -14.16 7.99 -16.60
CA TRP A 254 -15.10 7.46 -17.58
C TRP A 254 -16.52 8.03 -17.47
N LEU A 255 -17.08 8.15 -16.26
CA LEU A 255 -18.48 8.61 -16.09
C LEU A 255 -18.70 10.10 -16.38
N LEU A 256 -17.65 10.92 -16.36
CA LEU A 256 -17.74 12.38 -16.54
C LEU A 256 -17.14 12.89 -17.87
N PRO A 257 -16.84 12.02 -18.85
CA PRO A 257 -15.88 12.23 -19.95
C PRO A 257 -14.58 13.05 -19.74
N VAL A 258 -14.23 13.43 -18.51
CA VAL A 258 -13.16 14.41 -18.20
C VAL A 258 -11.74 14.02 -18.60
N GLY A 259 -11.51 12.78 -19.09
CA GLY A 259 -10.17 12.35 -19.52
C GLY A 259 -9.51 13.27 -20.55
N ARG A 260 -10.30 13.92 -21.43
CA ARG A 260 -9.83 14.87 -22.45
C ARG A 260 -9.22 16.11 -21.80
N ASP A 261 -10.00 16.69 -20.90
CA ASP A 261 -9.72 17.93 -20.21
C ASP A 261 -8.57 17.77 -19.19
N ILE A 262 -8.42 16.59 -18.60
CA ILE A 262 -7.33 16.28 -17.65
C ILE A 262 -6.00 16.05 -18.38
N ASP A 263 -6.02 15.46 -19.58
CA ASP A 263 -4.81 15.36 -20.40
C ASP A 263 -4.40 16.73 -20.95
N ALA A 264 -5.35 17.57 -21.36
CA ALA A 264 -5.09 18.90 -21.93
C ALA A 264 -4.22 19.82 -21.05
N PHE A 265 -4.38 19.79 -19.72
CA PHE A 265 -3.53 20.59 -18.82
C PHE A 265 -2.14 19.97 -18.53
N HIS A 266 -1.86 18.79 -19.09
CA HIS A 266 -0.54 18.20 -19.24
C HIS A 266 0.08 18.50 -20.63
N GLY A 267 -0.35 19.58 -21.29
CA GLY A 267 0.43 20.25 -22.33
C GLY A 267 0.63 19.44 -23.62
N ILE A 268 1.87 19.33 -24.08
CA ILE A 268 2.20 18.81 -25.42
C ILE A 268 2.00 17.27 -25.53
N ALA A 269 1.59 16.62 -24.43
CA ALA A 269 1.14 15.22 -24.39
C ALA A 269 0.14 14.88 -25.52
N GLN A 270 -0.86 15.74 -25.79
CA GLN A 270 -1.88 15.52 -26.83
C GLN A 270 -1.30 15.36 -28.25
N ASN A 271 -0.21 16.07 -28.58
CA ASN A 271 0.46 15.96 -29.88
C ASN A 271 1.47 14.79 -29.93
N THR A 272 1.53 14.00 -28.85
CA THR A 272 2.51 12.93 -28.66
C THR A 272 1.83 11.57 -28.81
N SER A 273 1.43 11.20 -30.03
CA SER A 273 1.05 9.81 -30.40
C SER A 273 1.99 8.80 -29.72
N THR A 274 1.47 8.12 -28.71
CA THR A 274 2.22 7.31 -27.76
C THR A 274 2.09 5.83 -28.05
N ALA A 275 3.22 5.13 -28.04
CA ALA A 275 3.26 3.68 -28.11
C ALA A 275 2.84 3.11 -26.74
N GLY A 276 1.56 2.73 -26.60
CA GLY A 276 0.88 2.40 -25.35
C GLY A 276 1.43 1.28 -24.45
N VAL A 277 2.27 0.36 -24.98
CA VAL A 277 2.78 -0.87 -24.30
C VAL A 277 2.88 -0.67 -22.80
N GLY A 278 2.08 -1.39 -22.02
CA GLY A 278 2.43 -1.64 -20.62
C GLY A 278 2.32 -0.44 -19.67
N PHE A 279 1.51 0.58 -19.97
CA PHE A 279 1.03 1.52 -18.95
C PHE A 279 0.01 0.91 -17.95
N GLU A 280 -0.14 -0.42 -17.98
CA GLU A 280 -0.85 -1.35 -17.10
C GLU A 280 -0.49 -1.31 -15.60
N GLY A 281 0.13 -0.22 -15.11
CA GLY A 281 0.30 0.03 -13.68
C GLY A 281 -1.03 -0.02 -12.94
N TYR A 282 -2.09 0.54 -13.52
CA TYR A 282 -3.44 0.52 -12.95
C TYR A 282 -3.99 -0.89 -12.72
N LEU A 283 -3.95 -1.74 -13.75
CA LEU A 283 -4.35 -3.14 -13.68
C LEU A 283 -3.55 -3.90 -12.63
N ALA A 284 -2.22 -3.68 -12.59
CA ALA A 284 -1.33 -4.30 -11.61
C ALA A 284 -1.65 -3.86 -10.16
N TRP A 285 -1.96 -2.59 -9.93
CA TRP A 285 -2.31 -2.08 -8.59
C TRP A 285 -3.70 -2.53 -8.14
N ALA A 286 -4.68 -2.60 -9.06
CA ALA A 286 -6.01 -3.16 -8.80
C ALA A 286 -5.92 -4.66 -8.42
N ALA A 287 -5.18 -5.45 -9.20
CA ALA A 287 -4.94 -6.87 -8.93
C ALA A 287 -4.21 -7.10 -7.60
N ALA A 288 -3.15 -6.33 -7.32
CA ALA A 288 -2.40 -6.45 -6.07
C ALA A 288 -3.21 -5.99 -4.84
N ALA A 289 -4.06 -4.97 -4.97
CA ALA A 289 -5.00 -4.58 -3.92
C ALA A 289 -5.97 -5.71 -3.58
N ALA A 290 -6.56 -6.35 -4.60
CA ALA A 290 -7.44 -7.52 -4.41
C ALA A 290 -6.72 -8.68 -3.70
N ILE A 291 -5.46 -8.97 -4.06
CA ILE A 291 -4.62 -9.99 -3.41
C ILE A 291 -4.36 -9.67 -1.92
N PHE A 292 -4.26 -8.39 -1.55
CA PHE A 292 -3.94 -7.99 -0.17
C PHE A 292 -5.16 -7.71 0.73
N VAL A 293 -6.32 -7.29 0.19
CA VAL A 293 -7.51 -6.90 0.96
C VAL A 293 -7.94 -7.95 2.00
N PRO A 294 -8.17 -9.24 1.65
CA PRO A 294 -8.74 -10.23 2.57
C PRO A 294 -7.90 -10.44 3.85
N ARG A 295 -6.57 -10.42 3.71
CA ARG A 295 -5.64 -10.64 4.83
C ARG A 295 -5.31 -9.36 5.60
N THR A 296 -5.30 -8.21 4.93
CA THR A 296 -4.75 -6.97 5.51
C THR A 296 -5.79 -6.16 6.27
N LEU A 297 -7.04 -6.12 5.77
CA LEU A 297 -8.14 -5.36 6.36
C LEU A 297 -9.01 -6.18 7.32
N PHE A 298 -9.38 -7.41 6.92
CA PHE A 298 -10.26 -8.28 7.72
C PHE A 298 -9.48 -9.23 8.65
N GLY A 299 -8.17 -9.37 8.44
CA GLY A 299 -7.29 -10.22 9.26
C GLY A 299 -7.27 -9.82 10.74
N ARG A 300 -6.89 -10.77 11.61
CA ARG A 300 -6.94 -10.62 13.08
C ARG A 300 -6.19 -9.36 13.53
N ALA A 301 -6.91 -8.44 14.18
CA ALA A 301 -6.35 -7.17 14.63
C ALA A 301 -5.14 -7.37 15.54
N ARG A 302 -4.03 -6.70 15.21
CA ARG A 302 -2.78 -6.71 15.99
C ARG A 302 -2.89 -5.73 17.17
N THR A 303 -1.82 -5.59 17.95
CA THR A 303 -1.81 -4.64 19.07
C THR A 303 -2.08 -3.21 18.58
N VAL A 304 -2.77 -2.39 19.38
CA VAL A 304 -3.15 -1.00 19.00
C VAL A 304 -1.93 -0.17 18.54
N SER A 305 -0.75 -0.39 19.11
CA SER A 305 0.50 0.23 18.69
C SER A 305 1.04 -0.28 17.35
N SER A 306 0.84 -1.55 17.02
CA SER A 306 1.19 -2.13 15.71
C SER A 306 0.27 -1.60 14.60
N GLU A 307 -1.04 -1.54 14.86
CA GLU A 307 -2.02 -0.91 13.96
C GLU A 307 -1.67 0.57 13.72
N GLU A 308 -1.52 1.36 14.80
CA GLU A 308 -1.19 2.79 14.74
C GLU A 308 0.17 3.07 14.07
N GLY A 309 1.08 2.09 14.05
CA GLY A 309 2.34 2.15 13.28
C GLY A 309 2.12 1.83 11.80
N ALA A 310 1.38 0.77 11.49
CA ALA A 310 1.11 0.33 10.12
C ALA A 310 0.33 1.39 9.32
N TRP A 311 -0.71 2.00 9.89
CA TRP A 311 -1.49 3.05 9.23
C TRP A 311 -0.67 4.33 8.99
N ARG A 312 0.20 4.74 9.92
CA ARG A 312 1.14 5.86 9.68
C ARG A 312 2.15 5.53 8.59
N ALA A 313 2.72 4.34 8.61
CA ALA A 313 3.70 3.94 7.61
C ALA A 313 3.07 3.86 6.21
N ALA A 314 1.85 3.32 6.08
CA ALA A 314 1.08 3.33 4.84
C ALA A 314 0.83 4.75 4.32
N ALA A 315 0.40 5.69 5.20
CA ALA A 315 0.22 7.09 4.85
C ALA A 315 1.54 7.76 4.38
N ARG A 316 2.67 7.49 5.05
CA ARG A 316 4.01 7.98 4.64
C ARG A 316 4.49 7.40 3.30
N THR A 317 4.01 6.21 2.94
CA THR A 317 4.27 5.56 1.65
C THR A 317 3.42 6.20 0.55
N GLY A 318 2.11 6.38 0.75
CA GLY A 318 1.25 7.09 -0.20
C GLY A 318 1.68 8.55 -0.43
N LEU A 319 2.04 9.28 0.63
CA LEU A 319 2.58 10.64 0.52
C LEU A 319 3.89 10.72 -0.27
N LEU A 320 4.70 9.65 -0.34
CA LEU A 320 5.91 9.66 -1.17
C LEU A 320 5.56 9.73 -2.66
N LEU A 321 4.50 9.01 -3.08
CA LEU A 321 4.04 8.99 -4.46
C LEU A 321 3.48 10.36 -4.88
N ILE A 322 2.70 11.00 -4.00
CA ILE A 322 2.19 12.38 -4.20
C ILE A 322 3.36 13.37 -4.36
N VAL A 323 4.36 13.34 -3.47
CA VAL A 323 5.55 14.21 -3.57
C VAL A 323 6.28 14.02 -4.89
N ILE A 324 6.55 12.76 -5.27
CA ILE A 324 7.28 12.43 -6.49
C ILE A 324 6.51 12.88 -7.73
N TRP A 325 5.19 12.68 -7.77
CA TRP A 325 4.36 13.10 -8.90
C TRP A 325 4.24 14.60 -9.03
N SER A 326 3.95 15.32 -7.95
CA SER A 326 3.87 16.79 -8.00
C SER A 326 5.19 17.42 -8.47
N LEU A 327 6.33 16.93 -7.98
CA LEU A 327 7.64 17.38 -8.47
C LEU A 327 7.89 17.00 -9.94
N GLY A 328 7.46 15.80 -10.36
CA GLY A 328 7.50 15.38 -11.75
C GLY A 328 6.62 16.25 -12.66
N SER A 329 5.45 16.68 -12.18
CA SER A 329 4.56 17.56 -12.92
C SER A 329 5.10 18.98 -13.05
N VAL A 330 5.82 19.50 -12.05
CA VAL A 330 6.61 20.74 -12.19
C VAL A 330 7.68 20.58 -13.28
N ALA A 331 8.39 19.45 -13.32
CA ALA A 331 9.39 19.19 -14.37
C ALA A 331 8.76 19.09 -15.78
N MET A 332 7.60 18.45 -15.90
CA MET A 332 6.80 18.41 -17.14
C MET A 332 6.39 19.84 -17.57
N ARG A 333 5.81 20.64 -16.67
CA ARG A 333 5.41 22.05 -16.95
C ARG A 333 6.57 22.96 -17.33
N ILE A 334 7.73 22.80 -16.71
CA ILE A 334 8.96 23.52 -17.09
C ILE A 334 9.40 23.11 -18.51
N THR A 335 9.24 21.83 -18.85
CA THR A 335 9.57 21.31 -20.19
C THR A 335 8.62 21.85 -21.25
N ASP A 336 7.29 21.81 -21.03
CA ASP A 336 6.30 22.41 -21.92
C ASP A 336 6.57 23.91 -22.16
N LEU A 337 6.85 24.66 -21.09
CA LEU A 337 7.14 26.09 -21.16
C LEU A 337 8.43 26.36 -21.96
N ALA A 338 9.50 25.58 -21.73
CA ALA A 338 10.75 25.70 -22.49
C ALA A 338 10.57 25.34 -23.97
N VAL A 339 9.77 24.32 -24.27
CA VAL A 339 9.43 23.93 -25.66
C VAL A 339 8.61 25.01 -26.34
N ALA A 340 7.54 25.51 -25.72
CA ALA A 340 6.69 26.54 -26.29
C ALA A 340 7.45 27.85 -26.57
N VAL A 341 8.36 28.25 -25.66
CA VAL A 341 9.28 29.37 -25.88
C VAL A 341 10.27 29.09 -27.01
N SER A 342 10.85 27.89 -27.07
CA SER A 342 11.86 27.54 -28.09
C SER A 342 11.30 27.48 -29.51
N LEU A 343 10.05 27.01 -29.64
CA LEU A 343 9.31 26.87 -30.90
C LEU A 343 8.40 28.06 -31.24
N ASN A 344 8.32 29.06 -30.36
CA ASN A 344 7.43 30.24 -30.49
C ASN A 344 5.94 29.86 -30.70
N TYR A 345 5.49 28.81 -30.02
CA TYR A 345 4.06 28.45 -29.96
C TYR A 345 3.28 29.41 -29.04
N PRO A 346 1.95 29.51 -29.16
CA PRO A 346 1.13 30.17 -28.14
C PRO A 346 1.15 29.36 -26.83
N TYR A 347 1.39 30.04 -25.70
CA TYR A 347 1.33 29.44 -24.36
C TYR A 347 0.80 30.44 -23.34
N SER A 348 0.00 29.94 -22.39
CA SER A 348 -0.44 30.72 -21.24
C SER A 348 0.55 30.57 -20.08
N ARG A 349 1.30 31.64 -19.81
CA ARG A 349 2.20 31.72 -18.64
C ARG A 349 1.44 31.57 -17.33
N TYR A 350 0.20 32.06 -17.28
CA TYR A 350 -0.62 32.05 -16.08
C TYR A 350 -0.95 30.60 -15.66
N ASP A 351 -1.46 29.80 -16.59
CA ASP A 351 -1.96 28.45 -16.30
C ASP A 351 -0.82 27.50 -15.92
N SER A 352 0.31 27.56 -16.64
CA SER A 352 1.52 26.80 -16.31
C SER A 352 2.07 27.15 -14.92
N VAL A 353 2.08 28.44 -14.54
CA VAL A 353 2.58 28.89 -13.23
C VAL A 353 1.61 28.56 -12.11
N VAL A 354 0.30 28.79 -12.29
CA VAL A 354 -0.73 28.47 -11.29
C VAL A 354 -0.70 26.98 -10.93
N LEU A 355 -0.68 26.10 -11.95
CA LEU A 355 -0.64 24.65 -11.72
C LEU A 355 0.70 24.20 -11.11
N ALA A 356 1.83 24.78 -11.52
CA ALA A 356 3.12 24.53 -10.88
C ALA A 356 3.16 24.99 -9.40
N VAL A 357 2.45 26.07 -9.04
CA VAL A 357 2.31 26.52 -7.65
C VAL A 357 1.46 25.54 -6.83
N PHE A 358 0.35 25.03 -7.38
CA PHE A 358 -0.41 23.93 -6.76
C PHE A 358 0.48 22.71 -6.51
N ASP A 359 1.33 22.36 -7.47
CA ASP A 359 2.25 21.22 -7.36
C ASP A 359 3.34 21.43 -6.31
N VAL A 360 4.03 22.56 -6.31
CA VAL A 360 5.06 22.87 -5.30
C VAL A 360 4.46 22.93 -3.90
N ALA A 361 3.28 23.53 -3.74
CA ALA A 361 2.57 23.59 -2.45
C ALA A 361 2.17 22.18 -1.96
N THR A 362 1.64 21.34 -2.86
CA THR A 362 1.26 19.95 -2.56
C THR A 362 2.48 19.11 -2.20
N ALA A 363 3.57 19.21 -2.95
CA ALA A 363 4.83 18.50 -2.69
C ALA A 363 5.46 18.92 -1.36
N ALA A 364 5.49 20.22 -1.05
CA ALA A 364 6.02 20.73 0.22
C ALA A 364 5.19 20.24 1.43
N LEU A 365 3.86 20.33 1.33
CA LEU A 365 2.94 19.91 2.38
C LEU A 365 2.98 18.39 2.60
N ALA A 366 2.97 17.60 1.52
CA ALA A 366 3.06 16.15 1.58
C ALA A 366 4.42 15.68 2.13
N SER A 367 5.52 16.37 1.78
CA SER A 367 6.84 16.14 2.35
C SER A 367 6.88 16.43 3.85
N TRP A 368 6.33 17.57 4.29
CA TRP A 368 6.22 17.93 5.70
C TRP A 368 5.42 16.88 6.48
N LEU A 369 4.28 16.44 5.94
CA LEU A 369 3.47 15.37 6.54
C LEU A 369 4.23 14.05 6.63
N ARG A 370 4.91 13.65 5.54
CA ARG A 370 5.68 12.39 5.47
C ARG A 370 6.83 12.37 6.49
N ILE A 371 7.44 13.52 6.79
CA ILE A 371 8.45 13.67 7.84
C ILE A 371 7.79 13.60 9.22
N ASN A 372 6.76 14.40 9.49
CA ASN A 372 6.19 14.54 10.83
C ASN A 372 5.30 13.37 11.26
N LEU A 373 4.73 12.59 10.32
CA LEU A 373 4.14 11.26 10.60
C LEU A 373 5.16 10.24 11.15
N GLY A 374 6.47 10.48 10.98
CA GLY A 374 7.51 9.68 11.63
C GLY A 374 7.71 10.02 13.12
N LYS A 375 7.21 11.17 13.59
CA LYS A 375 7.47 11.70 14.94
C LYS A 375 6.31 11.37 15.89
N ALA A 376 6.62 10.77 17.04
CA ALA A 376 5.62 10.39 18.04
C ALA A 376 4.92 11.58 18.74
N SER A 377 5.50 12.78 18.64
CA SER A 377 5.01 14.03 19.24
C SER A 377 3.99 14.80 18.39
N ALA A 378 3.83 14.48 17.10
CA ALA A 378 3.01 15.27 16.20
C ALA A 378 1.51 15.22 16.54
N SER A 379 0.85 16.38 16.53
CA SER A 379 -0.57 16.50 16.90
C SER A 379 -1.48 15.81 15.89
N ALA A 380 -2.30 14.86 16.37
CA ALA A 380 -3.25 14.13 15.52
C ALA A 380 -4.29 15.04 14.84
N ARG A 381 -4.66 16.18 15.46
CA ARG A 381 -5.52 17.19 14.82
C ARG A 381 -4.80 17.81 13.62
N LEU A 382 -3.58 18.33 13.84
CA LEU A 382 -2.77 18.96 12.81
C LEU A 382 -2.48 18.02 11.63
N ILE A 383 -2.13 16.76 11.89
CA ILE A 383 -1.94 15.74 10.84
C ILE A 383 -3.24 15.57 10.04
N THR A 384 -4.39 15.42 10.69
CA THR A 384 -5.68 15.22 10.00
C THR A 384 -6.05 16.44 9.15
N THR A 385 -5.94 17.65 9.70
CA THR A 385 -6.23 18.91 8.99
C THR A 385 -5.32 19.08 7.76
N LEU A 386 -4.02 18.86 7.92
CA LEU A 386 -3.07 19.00 6.81
C LEU A 386 -3.19 17.88 5.77
N SER A 387 -3.52 16.64 6.16
CA SER A 387 -3.91 15.59 5.21
C SER A 387 -5.17 15.95 4.43
N GLY A 388 -6.13 16.62 5.07
CA GLY A 388 -7.29 17.19 4.41
C GLY A 388 -6.89 18.26 3.38
N LEU A 389 -6.00 19.18 3.76
CA LEU A 389 -5.48 20.20 2.86
C LEU A 389 -4.71 19.60 1.66
N VAL A 390 -3.94 18.51 1.82
CA VAL A 390 -3.36 17.79 0.67
C VAL A 390 -4.45 17.29 -0.27
N ALA A 391 -5.49 16.63 0.27
CA ALA A 391 -6.59 16.12 -0.55
C ALA A 391 -7.36 17.25 -1.28
N THR A 392 -7.59 18.39 -0.60
CA THR A 392 -8.17 19.59 -1.22
C THR A 392 -7.27 20.12 -2.34
N LEU A 393 -5.96 20.28 -2.11
CA LEU A 393 -5.03 20.78 -3.13
C LEU A 393 -4.92 19.84 -4.34
N SER A 394 -4.91 18.52 -4.14
CA SER A 394 -4.91 17.55 -5.25
C SER A 394 -6.19 17.65 -6.08
N VAL A 395 -7.38 17.67 -5.46
CA VAL A 395 -8.66 17.82 -6.17
C VAL A 395 -8.75 19.19 -6.86
N SER A 396 -8.36 20.27 -6.19
CA SER A 396 -8.34 21.61 -6.76
C SER A 396 -7.38 21.74 -7.94
N ARG A 397 -6.20 21.11 -7.92
CA ARG A 397 -5.29 21.05 -9.07
C ARG A 397 -6.00 20.50 -10.31
N VAL A 398 -6.72 19.38 -10.18
CA VAL A 398 -7.41 18.75 -11.31
C VAL A 398 -8.52 19.65 -11.85
N ILE A 399 -9.35 20.22 -10.98
CA ILE A 399 -10.43 21.14 -11.38
C ILE A 399 -9.89 22.40 -12.05
N VAL A 400 -8.87 23.03 -11.46
CA VAL A 400 -8.22 24.23 -12.02
C VAL A 400 -7.55 23.90 -13.35
N GLY A 401 -6.93 22.72 -13.48
CA GLY A 401 -6.35 22.25 -14.73
C GLY A 401 -7.40 22.10 -15.84
N VAL A 402 -8.49 21.37 -15.58
CA VAL A 402 -9.62 21.18 -16.52
C VAL A 402 -10.22 22.51 -17.00
N VAL A 403 -10.30 23.50 -16.11
CA VAL A 403 -10.86 24.83 -16.40
C VAL A 403 -9.87 25.75 -17.15
N LEU A 404 -8.57 25.67 -16.82
CA LEU A 404 -7.53 26.53 -17.39
C LEU A 404 -6.81 25.92 -18.61
N ALA A 405 -7.11 24.68 -18.99
CA ALA A 405 -6.47 24.04 -20.14
C ALA A 405 -6.74 24.82 -21.45
N PRO A 406 -5.70 25.34 -22.14
CA PRO A 406 -5.88 25.96 -23.45
C PRO A 406 -6.26 24.88 -24.47
N ARG A 407 -7.44 25.02 -25.09
CA ARG A 407 -8.01 24.03 -26.01
C ARG A 407 -7.76 24.48 -27.46
N PHE A 408 -7.19 23.60 -28.28
CA PHE A 408 -7.20 23.79 -29.72
C PHE A 408 -8.64 23.66 -30.25
N GLN A 409 -8.99 24.41 -31.30
CA GLN A 409 -10.26 24.16 -32.00
C GLN A 409 -10.20 22.77 -32.65
N GLU A 410 -11.23 21.96 -32.39
CA GLU A 410 -11.33 20.64 -33.00
C GLU A 410 -11.56 20.78 -34.51
N ALA A 411 -10.91 19.89 -35.30
CA ALA A 411 -11.08 19.93 -36.74
C ALA A 411 -12.55 19.63 -37.11
N PRO A 412 -13.16 20.30 -38.12
CA PRO A 412 -14.59 20.17 -38.41
C PRO A 412 -15.10 18.75 -38.70
N ASN A 413 -14.19 17.82 -39.03
CA ASN A 413 -14.47 16.41 -39.34
C ASN A 413 -13.77 15.45 -38.36
N ALA A 414 -13.42 15.89 -37.15
CA ALA A 414 -12.78 15.03 -36.16
C ALA A 414 -13.75 13.96 -35.66
N VAL A 415 -13.47 12.69 -36.00
CA VAL A 415 -14.22 11.53 -35.49
C VAL A 415 -13.80 11.29 -34.04
N GLN A 416 -14.46 11.97 -33.10
CA GLN A 416 -14.26 11.76 -31.66
C GLN A 416 -14.51 10.29 -31.30
N ASN A 417 -13.58 9.64 -30.59
CA ASN A 417 -13.89 8.35 -29.94
C ASN A 417 -14.88 8.63 -28.78
N PRO A 418 -16.12 8.08 -28.80
CA PRO A 418 -17.19 8.53 -27.91
C PRO A 418 -17.04 8.11 -26.43
N VAL A 419 -15.98 7.38 -26.07
CA VAL A 419 -15.85 6.72 -24.75
C VAL A 419 -14.52 7.00 -24.04
N TYR A 420 -13.51 7.50 -24.75
CA TYR A 420 -12.22 7.88 -24.19
C TYR A 420 -11.94 9.35 -24.46
N GLY A 421 -11.63 10.10 -23.40
CA GLY A 421 -11.39 11.54 -23.54
C GLY A 421 -10.13 11.88 -24.34
N ASN A 422 -9.11 11.03 -24.30
CA ASN A 422 -7.94 11.19 -25.16
C ASN A 422 -8.01 10.19 -26.31
N ASP A 423 -7.78 10.67 -27.52
CA ASP A 423 -7.58 9.82 -28.70
C ASP A 423 -6.27 9.02 -28.60
N LEU A 424 -5.39 9.37 -27.63
CA LEU A 424 -4.20 8.62 -27.23
C LEU A 424 -4.50 7.54 -26.17
N ALA A 425 -3.88 6.36 -26.36
CA ALA A 425 -3.90 5.22 -25.44
C ALA A 425 -3.57 5.67 -24.01
N GLN A 426 -4.39 5.22 -23.05
CA GLN A 426 -4.52 5.79 -21.71
C GLN A 426 -3.19 6.10 -21.00
N GLN A 427 -2.65 7.29 -21.25
CA GLN A 427 -1.39 7.71 -20.65
C GLN A 427 -1.56 7.79 -19.13
N ILE A 428 -0.55 7.35 -18.37
CA ILE A 428 -0.60 7.42 -16.91
C ILE A 428 -0.84 8.86 -16.43
N THR A 429 -0.27 9.87 -17.09
CA THR A 429 -0.52 11.31 -16.88
C THR A 429 -2.01 11.66 -16.75
N SER A 430 -2.84 11.27 -17.71
CA SER A 430 -4.27 11.62 -17.79
C SER A 430 -5.08 11.15 -16.57
N THR A 431 -4.83 9.95 -16.06
CA THR A 431 -5.69 9.33 -15.03
C THR A 431 -5.08 9.41 -13.63
N PHE A 432 -3.75 9.50 -13.52
CA PHE A 432 -3.05 9.36 -12.25
C PHE A 432 -3.26 10.53 -11.29
N ASP A 433 -3.54 11.73 -11.81
CA ASP A 433 -3.93 12.89 -11.01
C ASP A 433 -5.21 12.64 -10.18
N VAL A 434 -6.19 11.93 -10.78
CA VAL A 434 -7.42 11.53 -10.10
C VAL A 434 -7.13 10.38 -9.12
N VAL A 435 -6.24 9.45 -9.48
CA VAL A 435 -5.75 8.39 -8.56
C VAL A 435 -5.08 8.99 -7.33
N LEU A 436 -4.24 10.01 -7.49
CA LEU A 436 -3.56 10.67 -6.38
C LEU A 436 -4.50 11.53 -5.54
N SER A 437 -5.53 12.13 -6.16
CA SER A 437 -6.60 12.82 -5.43
C SER A 437 -7.40 11.85 -4.54
N ALA A 438 -7.78 10.68 -5.07
CA ALA A 438 -8.41 9.62 -4.28
C ALA A 438 -7.45 9.04 -3.21
N LEU A 439 -6.15 8.88 -3.54
CA LEU A 439 -5.14 8.41 -2.60
C LEU A 439 -4.93 9.40 -1.44
N ALA A 440 -4.99 10.71 -1.71
CA ALA A 440 -4.95 11.75 -0.69
C ALA A 440 -6.15 11.68 0.28
N VAL A 441 -7.35 11.36 -0.24
CA VAL A 441 -8.53 11.05 0.60
C VAL A 441 -8.30 9.76 1.42
N CYS A 442 -7.71 8.70 0.85
CA CYS A 442 -7.31 7.52 1.62
C CYS A 442 -6.27 7.83 2.70
N ILE A 443 -5.34 8.76 2.46
CA ILE A 443 -4.35 9.24 3.44
C ILE A 443 -5.03 10.04 4.56
N LEU A 444 -6.04 10.86 4.25
CA LEU A 444 -6.88 11.53 5.26
C LEU A 444 -7.62 10.50 6.14
N VAL A 445 -8.22 9.46 5.55
CA VAL A 445 -8.86 8.37 6.29
C VAL A 445 -7.85 7.64 7.18
N ALA A 446 -6.64 7.33 6.68
CA ALA A 446 -5.56 6.74 7.47
C ALA A 446 -5.10 7.64 8.62
N ALA A 447 -5.10 8.97 8.44
CA ALA A 447 -4.82 9.95 9.50
C ALA A 447 -5.90 9.96 10.58
N ILE A 448 -7.19 9.90 10.20
CA ILE A 448 -8.34 9.81 11.12
C ILE A 448 -8.27 8.51 11.96
N ILE A 449 -8.01 7.36 11.31
CA ILE A 449 -7.85 6.05 11.94
C ILE A 449 -6.67 6.06 12.92
N THR A 450 -5.51 6.57 12.49
CA THR A 450 -4.34 6.79 13.35
C THR A 450 -4.68 7.68 14.54
N GLY A 451 -5.44 8.76 14.32
CA GLY A 451 -5.94 9.67 15.34
C GLY A 451 -6.85 8.98 16.35
N HIS A 452 -7.69 8.02 15.92
CA HIS A 452 -8.51 7.18 16.79
C HIS A 452 -7.65 6.24 17.65
N PHE A 453 -6.74 5.46 17.06
CA PHE A 453 -5.85 4.56 17.80
C PHE A 453 -4.98 5.32 18.82
N SER A 454 -4.46 6.51 18.46
CA SER A 454 -3.69 7.35 19.38
C SER A 454 -4.50 7.84 20.59
N ARG A 455 -5.84 7.97 20.45
CA ARG A 455 -6.77 8.34 21.53
C ARG A 455 -7.08 7.12 22.41
N LEU A 456 -7.33 5.95 21.82
CA LEU A 456 -7.47 4.68 22.57
C LEU A 456 -6.21 4.36 23.38
N ARG A 457 -5.02 4.49 22.78
CA ARG A 457 -3.72 4.28 23.44
C ARG A 457 -3.54 5.20 24.65
N ARG A 458 -3.91 6.48 24.52
CA ARG A 458 -3.87 7.45 25.63
C ARG A 458 -4.88 7.10 26.73
N ARG A 459 -6.13 6.77 26.38
CA ARG A 459 -7.15 6.31 27.35
C ARG A 459 -6.69 5.07 28.12
N ARG A 460 -6.16 4.04 27.44
CA ARG A 460 -5.63 2.81 28.09
C ARG A 460 -4.42 3.09 28.99
N ARG A 461 -3.52 4.01 28.62
CA ARG A 461 -2.40 4.44 29.48
C ARG A 461 -2.88 5.20 30.73
N ALA A 462 -3.87 6.08 30.58
CA ALA A 462 -4.47 6.80 31.71
C ALA A 462 -5.21 5.86 32.67
N ALA A 463 -6.00 4.92 32.15
CA ALA A 463 -6.68 3.90 32.96
C ALA A 463 -5.69 3.02 33.74
N ARG A 464 -4.61 2.55 33.10
CA ARG A 464 -3.55 1.80 33.81
C ARG A 464 -2.86 2.62 34.90
N ARG A 465 -2.59 3.91 34.67
CA ARG A 465 -2.03 4.80 35.71
C ARG A 465 -2.97 4.98 36.91
N ARG A 466 -4.28 5.11 36.67
CA ARG A 466 -5.29 5.15 37.74
C ARG A 466 -5.34 3.84 38.53
N ALA A 467 -5.41 2.70 37.85
CA ALA A 467 -5.41 1.40 38.51
C ALA A 467 -4.14 1.14 39.34
N VAL A 468 -2.97 1.57 38.86
CA VAL A 468 -1.71 1.47 39.63
C VAL A 468 -1.72 2.38 40.86
N ALA A 469 -2.26 3.60 40.76
CA ALA A 469 -2.44 4.47 41.93
C ALA A 469 -3.41 3.86 42.95
N GLN A 470 -4.57 3.36 42.49
CA GLN A 470 -5.58 2.72 43.34
C GLN A 470 -5.07 1.43 44.01
N HIS A 471 -4.15 0.68 43.37
CA HIS A 471 -3.48 -0.46 44.00
C HIS A 471 -2.31 -0.07 44.92
N ALA A 472 -1.79 1.16 44.86
CA ALA A 472 -0.84 1.70 45.81
C ALA A 472 -1.52 2.35 47.02
N GLU A 473 -2.76 2.82 46.86
CA GLU A 473 -3.64 3.32 47.93
C GLU A 473 -4.45 2.19 48.60
N ALA A 474 -4.51 1.00 48.00
CA ALA A 474 -5.14 -0.16 48.62
C ALA A 474 -4.33 -0.59 49.87
N PRO A 475 -4.95 -0.72 51.06
CA PRO A 475 -4.22 -1.08 52.26
C PRO A 475 -3.65 -2.49 52.12
N THR A 476 -2.32 -2.61 52.16
CA THR A 476 -1.65 -3.90 52.34
C THR A 476 -2.12 -4.50 53.65
N THR A 477 -2.85 -5.62 53.58
CA THR A 477 -3.18 -6.42 54.75
C THR A 477 -1.89 -6.90 55.40
N HIS A 478 -1.48 -6.22 56.47
CA HIS A 478 -0.51 -6.75 57.41
C HIS A 478 -1.05 -8.07 57.93
N ILE A 479 -0.44 -9.18 57.50
CA ILE A 479 -0.64 -10.48 58.13
C ILE A 479 -0.19 -10.31 59.59
N PRO A 480 -1.07 -10.52 60.59
CA PRO A 480 -0.64 -10.42 61.97
C PRO A 480 0.29 -11.58 62.28
N THR A 481 1.60 -11.31 62.31
CA THR A 481 2.56 -12.18 63.02
C THR A 481 2.17 -12.13 64.49
N GLY A 482 1.55 -13.20 64.97
CA GLY A 482 0.95 -13.26 66.31
C GLY A 482 1.93 -12.91 67.42
N ALA A 483 1.41 -12.35 68.51
CA ALA A 483 2.21 -12.05 69.70
C ALA A 483 2.85 -13.34 70.26
N PRO A 484 4.06 -13.26 70.85
CA PRO A 484 4.72 -14.42 71.44
C PRO A 484 3.93 -14.92 72.67
N PRO A 485 3.84 -16.25 72.89
CA PRO A 485 3.27 -16.80 74.11
C PRO A 485 4.17 -16.50 75.33
N ALA A 486 3.55 -16.38 76.50
CA ALA A 486 4.24 -16.09 77.77
C ALA A 486 4.90 -17.35 78.39
N SER A 487 5.82 -17.12 79.32
CA SER A 487 6.90 -18.06 79.69
C SER A 487 6.54 -19.16 80.71
N ALA A 488 7.07 -20.35 80.45
CA ALA A 488 7.71 -21.29 81.38
C ALA A 488 8.71 -22.14 80.55
N ASP A 489 9.90 -22.55 80.98
CA ASP A 489 10.55 -22.47 82.30
C ASP A 489 12.02 -21.98 82.19
N ALA A 490 12.72 -21.84 83.32
CA ALA A 490 14.07 -21.27 83.40
C ALA A 490 15.23 -22.23 83.02
N THR A 491 16.40 -21.69 82.65
CA THR A 491 17.72 -21.92 83.32
C THR A 491 18.92 -21.27 82.58
N THR A 492 19.61 -20.31 83.22
CA THR A 492 20.97 -19.74 82.90
C THR A 492 21.18 -19.00 81.54
N ARG A 493 22.08 -18.00 81.37
CA ARG A 493 22.90 -17.18 82.32
C ARG A 493 23.31 -15.80 81.70
N ILE A 494 23.00 -14.71 82.40
CA ILE A 494 23.85 -13.54 82.77
C ILE A 494 24.73 -12.79 81.70
N HIS A 495 24.32 -11.53 81.41
CA HIS A 495 25.08 -10.26 81.16
C HIS A 495 26.10 -10.16 79.99
N THR A 496 26.58 -8.98 79.54
CA THR A 496 26.35 -7.52 79.83
C THR A 496 25.77 -6.79 78.58
N GLY A 497 25.09 -5.63 78.59
CA GLY A 497 25.48 -4.28 79.08
C GLY A 497 26.26 -3.50 77.98
N GLU A 498 26.00 -2.24 77.59
CA GLU A 498 25.06 -1.19 78.09
C GLU A 498 24.56 -0.25 76.93
N SER A 499 23.74 0.76 77.26
CA SER A 499 23.23 1.86 76.38
C SER A 499 24.04 3.17 76.57
N PRO A 500 23.79 4.35 75.92
CA PRO A 500 22.69 4.80 75.03
C PRO A 500 23.22 5.25 73.62
N THR A 501 22.85 6.31 72.85
CA THR A 501 22.11 7.60 73.05
C THR A 501 21.55 8.18 71.71
N THR A 502 20.86 9.32 71.78
CA THR A 502 20.16 10.09 70.73
C THR A 502 21.05 10.95 69.80
N ALA A 503 20.63 11.21 68.53
CA ALA A 503 20.40 12.60 68.01
C ALA A 503 20.03 12.74 66.49
N ILE A 504 18.72 12.80 66.19
CA ILE A 504 18.05 13.67 65.15
C ILE A 504 18.54 13.60 63.65
N PRO A 505 18.16 14.48 62.66
CA PRO A 505 17.56 13.97 61.40
C PRO A 505 18.30 14.34 60.09
N GLN A 506 17.85 13.79 58.94
CA GLN A 506 18.16 14.34 57.60
C GLN A 506 16.98 14.34 56.62
N LEU A 507 17.11 15.18 55.59
CA LEU A 507 16.06 15.64 54.66
C LEU A 507 16.18 14.96 53.27
N ALA A 508 15.20 15.18 52.38
CA ALA A 508 15.21 14.67 51.00
C ALA A 508 16.30 15.31 50.12
N GLY A 509 16.85 14.59 49.13
CA GLY A 509 17.87 15.18 48.23
C GLY A 509 18.42 14.39 47.03
N ALA A 510 18.26 13.06 46.94
CA ALA A 510 18.79 12.23 45.84
C ALA A 510 20.35 12.28 45.70
N PRO A 511 20.98 11.88 44.58
CA PRO A 511 21.30 10.47 44.33
C PRO A 511 22.80 10.19 44.06
N ARG A 512 23.26 8.94 44.28
CA ARG A 512 24.39 8.35 43.53
C ARG A 512 24.46 6.82 43.56
N ILE A 513 25.40 6.30 42.77
CA ILE A 513 25.53 4.92 42.29
C ILE A 513 26.74 4.26 42.99
N PHE A 514 26.82 2.92 42.85
CA PHE A 514 28.03 2.10 42.93
C PHE A 514 28.40 1.59 44.33
N ARG A 515 28.73 0.29 44.40
CA ARG A 515 29.23 -0.40 45.60
C ARG A 515 30.49 -1.17 45.22
N GLY A 516 31.50 -1.05 46.06
CA GLY A 516 32.80 -1.72 45.97
C GLY A 516 33.93 -0.79 46.40
N PRO A 517 35.15 -1.30 46.65
CA PRO A 517 35.55 -2.70 46.63
C PRO A 517 35.96 -3.22 48.03
N GLU A 518 36.30 -4.50 48.11
CA GLU A 518 37.33 -4.99 49.03
C GLU A 518 38.27 -5.92 48.26
N ASN A 519 39.57 -5.78 48.49
CA ASN A 519 40.66 -6.68 48.09
C ASN A 519 40.75 -7.11 46.60
N GLN A 520 41.43 -6.32 45.76
CA GLN A 520 42.80 -6.68 45.33
C GLN A 520 43.51 -5.54 44.56
N ASP A 521 44.79 -5.42 44.87
CA ASP A 521 45.74 -4.35 44.55
C ASP A 521 45.96 -4.03 43.07
N SER A 522 46.60 -2.88 42.79
CA SER A 522 47.66 -2.89 41.76
C SER A 522 47.44 -2.04 40.51
N ALA A 523 47.78 -0.74 40.59
CA ALA A 523 48.05 0.21 39.51
C ALA A 523 48.81 -0.35 38.27
N SER A 524 48.86 0.27 37.08
CA SER A 524 48.48 1.60 36.55
C SER A 524 48.16 1.44 35.03
N GLY A 525 47.73 2.40 34.19
CA GLY A 525 47.52 3.84 34.24
C GLY A 525 47.41 4.38 32.79
N GLN A 526 46.82 5.58 32.59
CA GLN A 526 46.71 6.33 31.32
C GLN A 526 45.75 5.82 30.21
N LEU A 527 45.23 6.80 29.45
CA LEU A 527 44.31 6.74 28.28
C LEU A 527 45.13 7.11 27.02
N PRO A 528 44.79 6.68 25.78
CA PRO A 528 43.55 7.11 25.10
C PRO A 528 42.91 6.12 24.09
N ILE A 529 41.88 6.60 23.38
CA ILE A 529 41.09 5.85 22.39
C ILE A 529 41.78 5.78 21.03
N ALA A 530 41.86 4.58 20.42
CA ALA A 530 42.17 4.38 19.00
C ALA A 530 41.36 3.22 18.40
N LYS A 531 41.06 3.30 17.09
CA LYS A 531 40.36 2.25 16.32
C LYS A 531 41.36 1.27 15.68
N PRO A 532 41.27 -0.06 15.93
CA PRO A 532 41.69 -1.06 14.95
C PRO A 532 40.57 -1.14 13.87
N GLN A 533 40.80 -1.02 12.56
CA GLN A 533 41.77 -1.67 11.66
C GLN A 533 41.60 -3.19 11.53
N ILE A 534 41.53 -3.64 10.28
CA ILE A 534 41.31 -5.03 9.85
C ILE A 534 42.54 -5.44 9.04
N TYR A 535 43.23 -6.53 9.41
CA TYR A 535 43.82 -7.42 8.41
C TYR A 535 44.01 -8.87 8.92
N ARG A 536 44.37 -9.76 7.99
CA ARG A 536 44.55 -11.21 8.15
C ARG A 536 45.98 -11.58 8.63
N PRO A 537 46.16 -12.76 9.26
CA PRO A 537 47.46 -13.39 9.42
C PRO A 537 47.89 -14.16 8.15
N PRO A 538 49.19 -14.12 7.81
CA PRO A 538 49.92 -15.21 7.18
C PRO A 538 50.94 -15.84 8.15
N HIS A 539 51.36 -17.08 7.93
CA HIS A 539 52.40 -17.74 8.73
C HIS A 539 53.81 -17.25 8.37
N TYR A 540 54.72 -17.26 9.35
CA TYR A 540 56.16 -17.11 9.13
C TYR A 540 56.80 -18.46 8.71
N PRO A 541 57.97 -18.44 8.03
CA PRO A 541 58.63 -19.64 7.51
C PRO A 541 59.57 -20.30 8.51
N SER A 542 59.96 -21.53 8.16
CA SER A 542 61.20 -22.20 8.52
C SER A 542 61.84 -22.72 7.24
#